data_AF-A0AAN8MP11-F1
#
_entry.id   AF-A0AAN8MP11-F1
#
_cell.length_a   1.000
_cell.length_b   1.000
_cell.length_c   1.000
_cell.angle_alpha   90.00
_cell.angle_beta   90.00
_cell.angle_gamma   90.00
#
_symmetry.space_group_name_H-M   'P 1'
#
loop_
_entity.id
_entity.type
_entity.pdbx_description
1 polymer ?
#
loop_
_entity_poly.entity_id
_entity_poly.type
_entity_poly.pdbx_seq_one_letter_code
_entity_poly.pdbx_strand_id
1 'polypeptide(L)'
;MALAMQSNNEHTENDYLFCPFCGLPVGGDTFDSDIIPRDDLLTHPYGPFCYDGSVITLEQTSWTGDFQVITRLPDIIPTQYDFLPDFPISVSPRAYWRLRNQVSFPLAMTGGSYTVFDDLSNHAPGHGIVFRVPAHSACLTILDRLLAWRRPYRNSSYPRVQGLPTDIQQIYDAIQQAKDEESDLLVNIEWPNLYLNARHYWNEPWLCELGKEWFAADPINITDPTPTIISWLQPLPQPAQSAPTQHNALAPQTGNLSPIEALPATVHDGIRDSLDIQSAESLRRCSSTMHNALKLTPRFWRTKLLRGEAVPWLWDLDIRQVEVFDVAHDWSGLIRELKRPDLYNDNRLPIGLRNRIRIFRIIEEIRLRRV
;
A
#
# COMPACT_ATOMS: atom_id res chain seq x y z
N MET A 1 45.01 -24.66 10.13
CA MET A 1 44.45 -24.31 11.46
C MET A 1 43.84 -22.92 11.36
N ALA A 2 42.59 -22.85 10.92
CA ALA A 2 41.79 -21.64 10.91
C ALA A 2 40.79 -21.80 12.06
N LEU A 3 40.93 -20.99 13.11
CA LEU A 3 40.00 -20.93 14.23
C LEU A 3 38.73 -20.22 13.75
N ALA A 4 37.65 -20.99 13.67
CA ALA A 4 36.31 -20.47 13.50
C ALA A 4 35.91 -19.68 14.76
N MET A 5 35.82 -18.36 14.64
CA MET A 5 35.02 -17.57 15.58
C MET A 5 33.54 -17.79 15.21
N GLN A 6 32.94 -18.82 15.81
CA GLN A 6 31.49 -18.84 15.99
C GLN A 6 31.18 -17.76 17.03
N SER A 7 30.80 -16.57 16.56
CA SER A 7 30.11 -15.62 17.43
C SER A 7 28.74 -16.19 17.74
N ASN A 8 28.60 -16.79 18.92
CA ASN A 8 27.31 -16.96 19.59
C ASN A 8 26.77 -15.55 19.91
N ASN A 9 26.25 -14.86 18.91
CA ASN A 9 25.24 -13.83 19.16
C ASN A 9 23.92 -14.58 19.30
N GLU A 10 23.66 -15.05 20.52
CA GLU A 10 22.29 -15.06 21.03
C GLU A 10 21.83 -13.59 21.05
N HIS A 11 21.51 -13.05 19.88
CA HIS A 11 20.68 -11.88 19.82
C HIS A 11 19.38 -12.32 20.45
N THR A 12 19.10 -11.80 21.65
CA THR A 12 17.73 -11.76 22.16
C THR A 12 16.87 -11.33 21.01
N GLU A 13 16.04 -12.23 20.48
CA GLU A 13 15.00 -11.90 19.52
C GLU A 13 14.26 -10.73 20.14
N ASN A 14 14.57 -9.53 19.66
CA ASN A 14 13.99 -8.36 20.28
C ASN A 14 12.50 -8.45 20.00
N ASP A 15 11.74 -8.56 21.07
CA ASP A 15 10.28 -8.77 21.11
C ASP A 15 9.52 -7.53 20.64
N TYR A 16 9.97 -6.91 19.55
CA TYR A 16 9.32 -5.76 18.97
C TYR A 16 8.03 -6.19 18.32
N LEU A 17 6.98 -5.44 18.61
CA LEU A 17 5.77 -5.50 17.82
C LEU A 17 5.95 -4.71 16.54
N PHE A 18 5.47 -5.28 15.43
CA PHE A 18 5.54 -4.66 14.11
C PHE A 18 4.13 -4.35 13.60
N CYS A 19 4.04 -3.27 12.84
CA CYS A 19 2.84 -2.97 12.08
C CYS A 19 2.66 -4.04 10.98
N PRO A 20 1.50 -4.71 10.89
CA PRO A 20 1.28 -5.77 9.91
C PRO A 20 1.16 -5.25 8.47
N PHE A 21 1.21 -3.94 8.25
CA PHE A 21 1.09 -3.36 6.91
C PHE A 21 2.43 -2.94 6.32
N CYS A 22 3.37 -2.48 7.15
CA CYS A 22 4.69 -2.04 6.70
C CYS A 22 5.84 -2.87 7.28
N GLY A 23 5.56 -3.71 8.27
CA GLY A 23 6.58 -4.48 8.98
C GLY A 23 7.51 -3.63 9.84
N LEU A 24 7.30 -2.32 10.00
CA LEU A 24 8.17 -1.53 10.87
C LEU A 24 7.75 -1.65 12.34
N PRO A 25 8.69 -1.47 13.29
CA PRO A 25 8.37 -1.45 14.71
C PRO A 25 7.31 -0.39 15.04
N VAL A 26 6.45 -0.69 16.01
CA VAL A 26 5.46 0.26 16.54
C VAL A 26 5.88 0.90 17.87
N GLY A 27 7.04 0.54 18.42
CA GLY A 27 7.62 1.10 19.65
C GLY A 27 8.55 2.27 19.37
N GLY A 28 8.25 3.45 19.93
CA GLY A 28 9.08 4.66 19.81
C GLY A 28 10.27 4.72 20.76
N ASP A 29 10.27 3.92 21.82
CA ASP A 29 11.26 4.03 22.91
C ASP A 29 12.59 3.31 22.58
N THR A 30 12.61 2.51 21.51
CA THR A 30 13.81 1.80 21.01
C THR A 30 14.26 2.25 19.63
N PHE A 31 13.64 3.29 19.06
CA PHE A 31 14.45 4.26 18.31
C PHE A 31 15.20 5.06 19.37
N ASP A 32 16.14 4.38 20.04
CA ASP A 32 17.08 5.04 20.90
C ASP A 32 17.62 6.20 20.08
N SER A 33 17.51 7.40 20.63
CA SER A 33 18.02 8.56 19.93
C SER A 33 19.52 8.49 19.69
N ASP A 34 20.16 7.44 20.24
CA ASP A 34 21.55 7.04 20.10
C ASP A 34 21.78 5.98 18.98
N ILE A 35 20.74 5.30 18.47
CA ILE A 35 20.79 4.52 17.21
C ILE A 35 20.80 5.45 15.99
N ILE A 36 20.33 6.68 16.17
CA ILE A 36 20.60 7.80 15.26
C ILE A 36 21.91 8.42 15.78
N PRO A 37 23.05 8.34 15.07
CA PRO A 37 24.29 8.93 15.57
C PRO A 37 24.13 10.45 15.71
N ARG A 38 23.81 10.92 16.92
CA ARG A 38 23.75 12.35 17.25
C ARG A 38 25.14 12.97 17.28
N ASP A 39 26.14 12.17 17.60
CA ASP A 39 27.50 12.65 17.84
C ASP A 39 28.31 12.92 16.56
N ASP A 40 27.82 12.51 15.38
CA ASP A 40 28.48 12.78 14.09
C ASP A 40 27.99 14.05 13.39
N LEU A 41 27.14 14.84 14.04
CA LEU A 41 26.63 16.12 13.53
C LEU A 41 27.71 17.21 13.37
N LEU A 42 28.90 17.03 13.94
CA LEU A 42 29.96 18.05 13.97
C LEU A 42 31.25 17.66 13.23
N THR A 43 31.45 16.39 12.87
CA THR A 43 32.75 15.88 12.37
C THR A 43 32.70 15.24 10.98
N HIS A 44 31.54 14.76 10.52
CA HIS A 44 31.41 14.22 9.17
C HIS A 44 30.57 15.15 8.27
N PRO A 45 31.08 15.57 7.08
CA PRO A 45 30.27 16.33 6.10
C PRO A 45 29.11 15.50 5.50
N TYR A 46 28.93 14.25 5.94
CA TYR A 46 27.91 13.30 5.53
C TYR A 46 27.02 12.90 6.72
N GLY A 47 26.51 13.88 7.47
CA GLY A 47 25.47 13.65 8.49
C GLY A 47 24.27 12.87 7.92
N PRO A 48 23.45 12.24 8.79
CA PRO A 48 22.86 10.92 8.57
C PRO A 48 21.66 10.87 7.60
N PHE A 49 21.51 11.81 6.68
CA PHE A 49 20.29 11.95 5.90
C PHE A 49 20.49 12.31 4.43
N CYS A 50 21.73 12.40 3.92
CA CYS A 50 21.98 12.81 2.55
C CYS A 50 22.23 11.63 1.61
N TYR A 51 21.23 11.22 0.84
CA TYR A 51 21.46 10.64 -0.49
C TYR A 51 20.51 11.27 -1.52
N ASP A 52 21.09 11.76 -2.62
CA ASP A 52 20.45 12.36 -3.80
C ASP A 52 19.51 13.57 -3.56
N GLY A 53 19.95 14.54 -2.74
CA GLY A 53 19.27 15.83 -2.59
C GLY A 53 17.97 15.81 -1.77
N SER A 54 17.57 14.63 -1.26
CA SER A 54 16.40 14.47 -0.38
C SER A 54 16.88 14.12 1.02
N VAL A 55 17.11 15.14 1.85
CA VAL A 55 17.47 14.93 3.26
C VAL A 55 16.29 14.26 3.95
N ILE A 56 16.46 13.02 4.45
CA ILE A 56 15.45 12.44 5.34
C ILE A 56 15.40 13.26 6.62
N THR A 57 14.33 14.03 6.81
CA THR A 57 14.23 14.82 8.03
C THR A 57 13.78 13.94 9.19
N LEU A 58 14.10 14.35 10.42
CA LEU A 58 13.51 13.77 11.63
C LEU A 58 11.97 13.77 11.56
N GLU A 59 11.39 14.77 10.88
CA GLU A 59 9.96 14.84 10.61
C GLU A 59 9.50 13.71 9.67
N GLN A 60 10.28 13.37 8.64
CA GLN A 60 9.97 12.26 7.71
C GLN A 60 10.14 10.86 8.31
N THR A 61 10.75 10.70 9.49
CA THR A 61 10.75 9.43 10.24
C THR A 61 9.78 9.45 11.41
N SER A 62 9.33 10.62 11.87
CA SER A 62 8.43 10.77 13.02
C SER A 62 7.12 9.97 12.89
N TRP A 63 6.65 9.71 11.67
CA TRP A 63 5.43 8.93 11.41
C TRP A 63 5.52 7.48 11.94
N THR A 64 6.71 6.90 12.11
CA THR A 64 6.88 5.55 12.67
C THR A 64 6.58 5.49 14.17
N GLY A 65 6.65 6.62 14.88
CA GLY A 65 6.27 6.77 16.29
C GLY A 65 4.77 7.01 16.52
N ASP A 66 4.00 7.21 15.45
CA ASP A 66 2.56 7.44 15.49
C ASP A 66 1.81 6.14 15.14
N PHE A 67 1.30 5.43 16.14
CA PHE A 67 0.48 4.23 15.93
C PHE A 67 -0.91 4.32 16.56
N GLN A 68 -1.83 3.61 15.93
CA GLN A 68 -3.21 3.39 16.37
C GLN A 68 -3.46 1.89 16.43
N VAL A 69 -4.48 1.48 17.16
CA VAL A 69 -4.83 0.06 17.28
C VAL A 69 -6.14 -0.21 16.55
N ILE A 70 -6.14 -1.15 15.61
CA ILE A 70 -7.35 -1.71 15.05
C ILE A 70 -7.82 -2.84 15.97
N THR A 71 -9.09 -2.81 16.35
CA THR A 71 -9.66 -3.80 17.28
C THR A 71 -11.17 -3.89 17.08
N ARG A 72 -11.78 -5.03 17.43
CA ARG A 72 -13.26 -5.11 17.47
C ARG A 72 -13.76 -4.34 18.69
N LEU A 73 -14.96 -3.76 18.64
CA LEU A 73 -15.46 -3.05 19.82
C LEU A 73 -15.61 -3.96 21.07
N PRO A 74 -16.05 -5.23 20.94
CA PRO A 74 -16.08 -6.18 22.05
C PRO A 74 -14.71 -6.45 22.69
N ASP A 75 -13.64 -6.39 21.89
CA ASP A 75 -12.26 -6.59 22.33
C ASP A 75 -11.80 -5.48 23.31
N ILE A 76 -12.32 -4.26 23.18
CA ILE A 76 -12.03 -3.15 24.10
C ILE A 76 -12.78 -3.28 25.43
N ILE A 77 -13.98 -3.87 25.41
CA ILE A 77 -14.89 -3.90 26.55
C ILE A 77 -14.61 -5.17 27.38
N PRO A 78 -14.50 -5.09 28.72
CA PRO A 78 -14.31 -6.28 29.54
C PRO A 78 -15.36 -7.35 29.24
N THR A 79 -14.93 -8.60 29.07
CA THR A 79 -15.76 -9.77 28.71
C THR A 79 -16.89 -10.08 29.70
N GLN A 80 -16.88 -9.46 30.88
CA GLN A 80 -17.90 -9.57 31.93
C GLN A 80 -19.17 -8.73 31.69
N TYR A 81 -19.27 -7.98 30.59
CA TYR A 81 -20.48 -7.23 30.26
C TYR A 81 -21.37 -8.05 29.31
N ASP A 82 -22.44 -8.64 29.84
CA ASP A 82 -23.39 -9.54 29.14
C ASP A 82 -24.27 -8.89 28.04
N PHE A 83 -23.93 -7.68 27.58
CA PHE A 83 -24.75 -6.91 26.64
C PHE A 83 -23.86 -6.29 25.55
N LEU A 84 -23.19 -7.15 24.78
CA LEU A 84 -22.44 -6.75 23.60
C LEU A 84 -23.20 -7.18 22.34
N PRO A 85 -23.86 -6.28 21.61
CA PRO A 85 -24.31 -6.58 20.25
C PRO A 85 -23.11 -6.79 19.31
N ASP A 86 -23.36 -7.43 18.17
CA ASP A 86 -22.41 -7.57 17.07
C ASP A 86 -22.01 -6.19 16.55
N PHE A 87 -20.91 -5.64 17.09
CA PHE A 87 -20.45 -4.31 16.77
C PHE A 87 -19.36 -4.33 15.70
N PRO A 88 -19.29 -3.29 14.84
CA PRO A 88 -18.27 -3.17 13.81
C PRO A 88 -16.87 -2.97 14.41
N ILE A 89 -15.85 -3.27 13.61
CA ILE A 89 -14.46 -2.87 13.91
C ILE A 89 -14.32 -1.36 14.00
N SER A 90 -13.48 -0.94 14.94
CA SER A 90 -13.12 0.45 15.15
C SER A 90 -11.59 0.63 15.16
N VAL A 91 -11.15 1.80 14.73
CA VAL A 91 -9.78 2.26 14.95
C VAL A 91 -9.79 3.05 16.25
N SER A 92 -9.06 2.56 17.23
CA SER A 92 -8.93 3.21 18.53
C SER A 92 -8.10 4.50 18.45
N PRO A 93 -8.25 5.42 19.42
CA PRO A 93 -7.35 6.55 19.54
C PRO A 93 -5.89 6.09 19.68
N ARG A 94 -4.96 7.03 19.51
CA ARG A 94 -3.51 6.79 19.63
C ARG A 94 -3.21 6.06 20.93
N ALA A 95 -2.45 4.97 20.82
CA ALA A 95 -2.02 4.17 21.96
C ALA A 95 -0.53 4.37 22.23
N TYR A 96 -0.09 3.99 23.43
CA TYR A 96 1.31 4.06 23.84
C TYR A 96 1.74 2.74 24.47
N TRP A 97 2.97 2.33 24.20
CA TRP A 97 3.55 1.15 24.84
C TRP A 97 3.77 1.39 26.33
N ARG A 98 3.44 0.38 27.14
CA ARG A 98 3.75 0.39 28.57
C ARG A 98 4.74 -0.70 28.93
N LEU A 99 4.52 -1.91 28.44
CA LEU A 99 5.35 -3.10 28.63
C LEU A 99 5.27 -3.98 27.37
N ARG A 100 6.06 -5.05 27.32
CA ARG A 100 6.00 -6.06 26.25
C ARG A 100 4.57 -6.51 26.01
N ASN A 101 4.12 -6.42 24.76
CA ASN A 101 2.76 -6.75 24.32
C ASN A 101 1.64 -5.95 25.01
N GLN A 102 1.95 -4.90 25.76
CA GLN A 102 0.97 -4.09 26.47
C GLN A 102 0.89 -2.66 25.94
N VAL A 103 -0.29 -2.30 25.45
CA VAL A 103 -0.62 -0.93 25.03
C VAL A 103 -1.53 -0.26 26.04
N SER A 104 -1.40 1.06 26.16
CA SER A 104 -2.24 1.91 26.99
C SER A 104 -2.90 2.99 26.16
N PHE A 105 -4.15 3.34 26.49
CA PHE A 105 -4.91 4.38 25.82
C PHE A 105 -5.02 5.64 26.71
N PRO A 106 -4.85 6.85 26.14
CA PRO A 106 -5.06 8.10 26.87
C PRO A 106 -6.57 8.34 27.10
N LEU A 107 -7.06 7.93 28.28
CA LEU A 107 -8.31 8.32 28.94
C LEU A 107 -9.51 8.77 28.06
N ALA A 108 -10.37 7.80 27.72
CA ALA A 108 -11.84 7.92 27.74
C ALA A 108 -12.44 6.49 27.77
N MET A 109 -13.17 6.17 28.83
CA MET A 109 -13.84 4.88 29.15
C MET A 109 -12.97 3.65 29.51
N THR A 110 -11.69 3.57 29.12
CA THR A 110 -10.83 2.39 29.30
C THR A 110 -9.41 2.72 29.76
N GLY A 111 -9.26 3.54 30.80
CA GLY A 111 -7.93 3.79 31.39
C GLY A 111 -7.31 2.48 31.90
N GLY A 112 -6.40 1.89 31.14
CA GLY A 112 -5.88 0.54 31.40
C GLY A 112 -4.72 0.17 30.49
N SER A 113 -3.94 -0.83 30.93
CA SER A 113 -2.92 -1.50 30.13
C SER A 113 -3.56 -2.75 29.52
N TYR A 114 -3.34 -2.98 28.24
CA TYR A 114 -4.03 -4.01 27.47
C TYR A 114 -3.05 -4.86 26.72
N THR A 115 -3.17 -6.19 26.85
CA THR A 115 -2.37 -7.11 26.06
C THR A 115 -2.85 -7.09 24.59
N VAL A 116 -1.91 -7.04 23.65
CA VAL A 116 -2.14 -6.98 22.20
C VAL A 116 -2.23 -8.39 21.59
N PHE A 117 -1.41 -9.30 22.11
CA PHE A 117 -1.39 -10.73 21.79
C PHE A 117 -1.13 -11.49 23.09
N ASP A 118 -2.01 -12.40 23.48
CA ASP A 118 -1.82 -13.25 24.67
C ASP A 118 -2.12 -14.71 24.35
N ASP A 119 -1.38 -15.60 24.99
CA ASP A 119 -1.53 -17.05 24.85
C ASP A 119 -2.76 -17.52 25.65
N LEU A 120 -3.64 -18.26 24.97
CA LEU A 120 -4.79 -18.96 25.56
C LEU A 120 -4.38 -19.91 26.71
N SER A 121 -3.10 -20.19 26.95
CA SER A 121 -2.65 -21.13 27.98
C SER A 121 -2.43 -20.52 29.38
N ASN A 122 -2.27 -19.19 29.52
CA ASN A 122 -1.97 -18.52 30.80
C ASN A 122 -3.16 -17.71 31.33
N HIS A 123 -4.21 -18.41 31.75
CA HIS A 123 -5.42 -17.79 32.28
C HIS A 123 -5.24 -17.26 33.71
N ALA A 124 -4.85 -15.99 33.84
CA ALA A 124 -5.25 -15.22 35.02
C ALA A 124 -6.74 -14.84 34.87
N PRO A 125 -7.62 -15.18 35.82
CA PRO A 125 -9.08 -15.08 35.69
C PRO A 125 -9.66 -13.64 35.67
N GLY A 126 -8.85 -12.62 35.38
CA GLY A 126 -9.26 -11.21 35.36
C GLY A 126 -8.96 -10.45 34.06
N HIS A 127 -8.27 -11.06 33.09
CA HIS A 127 -7.93 -10.42 31.82
C HIS A 127 -8.59 -11.20 30.69
N GLY A 128 -9.63 -10.61 30.07
CA GLY A 128 -10.17 -11.16 28.83
C GLY A 128 -9.08 -11.20 27.77
N ILE A 129 -9.08 -12.26 26.96
CA ILE A 129 -8.18 -12.40 25.80
C ILE A 129 -8.66 -11.42 24.75
N VAL A 130 -7.71 -10.65 24.21
CA VAL A 130 -8.06 -9.66 23.20
C VAL A 130 -7.01 -9.64 22.10
N PHE A 131 -7.44 -9.92 20.88
CA PHE A 131 -6.64 -9.68 19.69
C PHE A 131 -6.69 -8.19 19.36
N ARG A 132 -5.53 -7.54 19.21
CA ARG A 132 -5.43 -6.14 18.81
C ARG A 132 -4.33 -6.01 17.77
N VAL A 133 -4.54 -5.15 16.79
CA VAL A 133 -3.60 -5.00 15.68
C VAL A 133 -2.99 -3.61 15.72
N PRO A 134 -1.71 -3.47 16.09
CA PRO A 134 -1.05 -2.17 16.09
C PRO A 134 -0.70 -1.77 14.65
N ALA A 135 -1.02 -0.55 14.26
CA ALA A 135 -0.78 -0.06 12.91
C ALA A 135 -0.35 1.40 12.93
N HIS A 136 0.63 1.77 12.11
CA HIS A 136 0.99 3.17 11.93
C HIS A 136 -0.17 3.95 11.30
N SER A 137 -0.37 5.19 11.75
CA SER A 137 -1.40 6.08 11.21
C SER A 137 -1.29 6.25 9.68
N ALA A 138 -0.05 6.35 9.19
CA ALA A 138 0.27 6.37 7.77
C ALA A 138 -0.21 5.10 7.04
N CYS A 139 0.03 3.91 7.60
CA CYS A 139 -0.42 2.65 7.02
C CYS A 139 -1.94 2.55 6.96
N LEU A 140 -2.64 3.03 8.00
CA LEU A 140 -4.10 3.10 8.01
C LEU A 140 -4.65 4.05 6.95
N THR A 141 -3.97 5.18 6.73
CA THR A 141 -4.33 6.10 5.64
C THR A 141 -4.21 5.43 4.27
N ILE A 142 -3.14 4.66 4.03
CA ILE A 142 -2.96 3.89 2.78
C ILE A 142 -4.05 2.81 2.64
N LEU A 143 -4.34 2.11 3.74
CA LEU A 143 -5.41 1.11 3.79
C LEU A 143 -6.76 1.73 3.42
N ASP A 144 -7.13 2.85 4.03
CA ASP A 144 -8.39 3.55 3.75
C ASP A 144 -8.49 3.97 2.27
N ARG A 145 -7.40 4.44 1.68
CA ARG A 145 -7.32 4.77 0.24
C ARG A 145 -7.55 3.54 -0.62
N LEU A 146 -6.90 2.42 -0.30
CA LEU A 146 -7.10 1.15 -1.00
C LEU A 146 -8.55 0.67 -0.90
N LEU A 147 -9.14 0.70 0.30
CA LEU A 147 -10.53 0.29 0.52
C LEU A 147 -11.52 1.20 -0.23
N ALA A 148 -11.28 2.51 -0.24
CA ALA A 148 -12.06 3.46 -1.02
C ALA A 148 -11.97 3.16 -2.53
N TRP A 149 -10.78 2.85 -3.04
CA TRP A 149 -10.59 2.42 -4.42
C TRP A 149 -11.29 1.08 -4.71
N ARG A 150 -11.35 0.16 -3.74
CA ARG A 150 -12.05 -1.13 -3.88
C ARG A 150 -13.57 -1.00 -3.86
N ARG A 151 -14.12 0.03 -3.21
CA ARG A 151 -15.56 0.18 -2.92
C ARG A 151 -16.47 0.03 -4.16
N PRO A 152 -16.20 0.65 -5.33
CA PRO A 152 -17.04 0.49 -6.52
C PRO A 152 -17.18 -0.96 -6.98
N TYR A 153 -16.21 -1.82 -6.63
CA TYR A 153 -16.17 -3.23 -7.04
C TYR A 153 -16.84 -4.18 -6.05
N ARG A 154 -17.25 -3.70 -4.86
CA ARG A 154 -17.87 -4.54 -3.82
C ARG A 154 -19.12 -5.26 -4.34
N ASN A 155 -19.91 -4.58 -5.17
CA ASN A 155 -21.17 -5.08 -5.71
C ASN A 155 -21.07 -5.47 -7.18
N SER A 156 -19.86 -5.45 -7.78
CA SER A 156 -19.73 -5.79 -9.19
C SER A 156 -19.88 -7.30 -9.36
N SER A 157 -20.76 -7.73 -10.27
CA SER A 157 -20.94 -9.14 -10.66
C SER A 157 -19.70 -9.74 -11.35
N TYR A 158 -18.68 -8.92 -11.61
CA TYR A 158 -17.41 -9.37 -12.14
C TYR A 158 -16.60 -10.07 -11.04
N PRO A 159 -16.16 -11.32 -11.26
CA PRO A 159 -15.33 -12.03 -10.31
C PRO A 159 -13.94 -11.38 -10.28
N ARG A 160 -13.75 -10.35 -9.44
CA ARG A 160 -12.41 -10.04 -8.94
C ARG A 160 -11.98 -11.18 -8.02
N VAL A 161 -10.66 -11.35 -7.91
CA VAL A 161 -10.00 -12.37 -7.08
C VAL A 161 -10.79 -12.59 -5.80
N GLN A 162 -11.45 -13.75 -5.71
CA GLN A 162 -12.30 -14.07 -4.56
C GLN A 162 -11.45 -13.97 -3.27
N GLY A 163 -12.02 -13.38 -2.22
CA GLY A 163 -11.33 -13.19 -0.94
C GLY A 163 -10.52 -11.90 -0.82
N LEU A 164 -10.71 -10.90 -1.70
CA LEU A 164 -10.15 -9.56 -1.48
C LEU A 164 -10.95 -8.81 -0.40
N PRO A 165 -10.33 -8.32 0.69
CA PRO A 165 -11.00 -7.47 1.66
C PRO A 165 -11.47 -6.15 1.02
N THR A 166 -12.72 -5.76 1.30
CA THR A 166 -13.39 -4.56 0.77
C THR A 166 -13.75 -3.55 1.86
N ASP A 167 -13.62 -3.93 3.13
CA ASP A 167 -13.75 -3.07 4.28
C ASP A 167 -12.73 -3.43 5.37
N ILE A 168 -12.64 -2.59 6.39
CA ILE A 168 -11.69 -2.75 7.49
C ILE A 168 -12.00 -4.00 8.33
N GLN A 169 -13.26 -4.42 8.39
CA GLN A 169 -13.69 -5.66 9.05
C GLN A 169 -12.98 -6.85 8.43
N GLN A 170 -13.11 -7.00 7.12
CA GLN A 170 -12.50 -8.10 6.37
C GLN A 170 -10.96 -8.08 6.42
N ILE A 171 -10.35 -6.89 6.54
CA ILE A 171 -8.89 -6.77 6.70
C ILE A 171 -8.46 -7.35 8.05
N TYR A 172 -9.12 -6.94 9.13
CA TYR A 172 -8.83 -7.47 10.45
C TYR A 172 -9.10 -8.97 10.54
N ASP A 173 -10.20 -9.45 9.96
CA ASP A 173 -10.53 -10.87 9.96
C ASP A 173 -9.45 -11.68 9.22
N ALA A 174 -8.92 -11.16 8.10
CA ALA A 174 -7.80 -11.79 7.39
C ALA A 174 -6.51 -11.79 8.22
N ILE A 175 -6.24 -10.71 8.96
CA ILE A 175 -5.09 -10.58 9.86
C ILE A 175 -5.21 -11.54 11.05
N GLN A 176 -6.41 -11.66 11.64
CA GLN A 176 -6.71 -12.60 12.70
C GLN A 176 -6.55 -14.05 12.23
N GLN A 177 -7.12 -14.38 11.06
CA GLN A 177 -6.96 -15.71 10.48
C GLN A 177 -5.50 -16.05 10.19
N ALA A 178 -4.73 -15.09 9.65
CA ALA A 178 -3.30 -15.29 9.43
C ALA A 178 -2.55 -15.54 10.76
N LYS A 179 -2.99 -14.87 11.84
CA LYS A 179 -2.45 -15.10 13.18
C LYS A 179 -2.77 -16.49 13.70
N ASP A 180 -4.02 -16.93 13.60
CA ASP A 180 -4.48 -18.22 14.12
C ASP A 180 -3.78 -19.41 13.43
N GLU A 181 -3.28 -19.22 12.20
CA GLU A 181 -2.52 -20.22 11.46
C GLU A 181 -1.02 -20.22 11.78
N GLU A 182 -0.50 -19.09 12.25
CA GLU A 182 0.85 -18.98 12.77
C GLU A 182 0.90 -19.60 14.17
N SER A 183 2.08 -20.08 14.60
CA SER A 183 2.23 -20.62 15.95
C SER A 183 1.89 -19.57 16.99
N ASP A 184 1.16 -19.96 18.05
CA ASP A 184 0.84 -19.12 19.23
C ASP A 184 2.08 -18.44 19.85
N LEU A 185 3.28 -18.96 19.56
CA LEU A 185 4.56 -18.43 20.03
C LEU A 185 5.01 -17.16 19.30
N LEU A 186 4.59 -16.96 18.04
CA LEU A 186 4.94 -15.74 17.33
C LEU A 186 4.11 -14.61 17.91
N VAL A 187 4.75 -13.49 18.25
CA VAL A 187 4.04 -12.30 18.72
C VAL A 187 3.50 -11.50 17.52
N ASN A 188 4.25 -11.49 16.43
CA ASN A 188 3.90 -10.76 15.20
C ASN A 188 3.15 -11.63 14.20
N ILE A 189 2.71 -10.99 13.12
CA ILE A 189 2.20 -11.67 11.92
C ILE A 189 3.30 -11.65 10.88
N GLU A 190 3.44 -12.72 10.12
CA GLU A 190 4.50 -12.88 9.14
C GLU A 190 3.91 -13.23 7.78
N TRP A 191 3.65 -12.19 6.99
CA TRP A 191 3.18 -12.40 5.63
C TRP A 191 4.21 -13.18 4.80
N PRO A 192 3.77 -14.04 3.87
CA PRO A 192 4.67 -14.78 2.97
C PRO A 192 5.62 -13.90 2.16
N ASN A 193 5.24 -12.63 1.92
CA ASN A 193 6.06 -11.65 1.21
C ASN A 193 7.15 -11.00 2.08
N LEU A 194 7.22 -11.36 3.37
CA LEU A 194 8.18 -10.84 4.35
C LEU A 194 8.27 -9.30 4.35
N TYR A 195 7.12 -8.64 4.21
CA TYR A 195 7.02 -7.18 4.15
C TYR A 195 7.86 -6.55 3.03
N LEU A 196 8.05 -7.30 1.94
CA LEU A 196 8.88 -6.94 0.79
C LEU A 196 10.29 -6.52 1.21
N ASN A 197 10.93 -7.41 1.97
CA ASN A 197 12.27 -7.32 2.55
C ASN A 197 12.45 -6.44 3.78
N ALA A 198 11.45 -5.65 4.20
CA ALA A 198 11.60 -4.81 5.41
C ALA A 198 11.97 -5.63 6.65
N ARG A 199 11.55 -6.90 6.71
CA ARG A 199 11.88 -7.84 7.77
C ARG A 199 13.36 -8.05 8.02
N HIS A 200 14.16 -8.11 6.97
CA HIS A 200 15.59 -8.44 7.10
C HIS A 200 16.34 -7.36 7.90
N TYR A 201 15.77 -6.15 7.97
CA TYR A 201 16.39 -4.98 8.56
C TYR A 201 15.87 -4.67 9.97
N TRP A 202 15.05 -5.56 10.57
CA TRP A 202 14.53 -5.36 11.92
C TRP A 202 15.61 -5.36 13.00
N ASN A 203 16.71 -6.08 12.77
CA ASN A 203 17.81 -6.25 13.72
C ASN A 203 19.05 -5.44 13.35
N GLU A 204 19.04 -4.77 12.20
CA GLU A 204 20.15 -3.93 11.79
C GLU A 204 19.88 -2.49 12.25
N PRO A 205 20.85 -1.80 12.88
CA PRO A 205 20.75 -0.36 13.02
C PRO A 205 20.50 0.23 11.62
N TRP A 206 19.53 1.13 11.50
CA TRP A 206 19.14 1.72 10.22
C TRP A 206 20.28 2.61 9.69
N LEU A 207 21.30 1.99 9.12
CA LEU A 207 22.45 2.67 8.53
C LEU A 207 22.05 3.18 7.15
N CYS A 208 22.08 4.50 6.98
CA CYS A 208 21.77 5.17 5.71
C CYS A 208 22.70 4.75 4.57
N GLU A 209 23.88 4.20 4.89
CA GLU A 209 24.85 3.69 3.92
C GLU A 209 24.34 2.52 3.07
N LEU A 210 23.22 1.87 3.43
CA LEU A 210 22.68 0.70 2.73
C LEU A 210 21.60 1.03 1.68
N GLY A 211 21.20 2.30 1.50
CA GLY A 211 20.15 2.68 0.54
C GLY A 211 18.77 2.12 0.90
N LYS A 212 18.50 1.92 2.19
CA LYS A 212 17.30 1.29 2.78
C LYS A 212 16.42 2.24 3.57
N GLU A 213 16.84 3.49 3.66
CA GLU A 213 16.16 4.56 4.36
C GLU A 213 14.72 4.80 3.85
N TRP A 214 14.45 4.43 2.59
CA TRP A 214 13.11 4.48 2.02
C TRP A 214 12.11 3.54 2.71
N PHE A 215 12.51 2.48 3.43
CA PHE A 215 11.56 1.67 4.19
C PHE A 215 10.91 2.45 5.33
N ALA A 216 11.62 3.43 5.89
CA ALA A 216 11.21 4.28 7.01
C ALA A 216 10.82 5.70 6.58
N ALA A 217 10.87 6.03 5.28
CA ALA A 217 10.45 7.33 4.77
C ALA A 217 8.93 7.51 4.86
N ASP A 218 8.47 8.70 5.21
CA ASP A 218 7.03 9.02 5.30
C ASP A 218 6.31 8.69 3.99
N PRO A 219 5.40 7.69 4.00
CA PRO A 219 4.72 7.28 2.79
C PRO A 219 3.51 8.19 2.46
N ILE A 220 3.17 9.16 3.31
CA ILE A 220 2.03 10.08 3.12
C ILE A 220 2.51 11.44 2.64
N ASN A 221 3.43 12.08 3.36
CA ASN A 221 3.86 13.46 3.08
C ASN A 221 5.05 13.51 2.10
N ILE A 222 4.77 13.18 0.85
CA ILE A 222 5.77 13.16 -0.22
C ILE A 222 5.86 14.52 -0.87
N THR A 223 7.04 15.13 -0.85
CA THR A 223 7.28 16.42 -1.50
C THR A 223 7.18 16.28 -3.02
N ASP A 224 6.15 16.91 -3.58
CA ASP A 224 5.88 17.08 -5.02
C ASP A 224 6.23 15.85 -5.89
N PRO A 225 5.45 14.75 -5.81
CA PRO A 225 5.71 13.57 -6.63
C PRO A 225 5.46 13.81 -8.13
N THR A 226 4.76 14.89 -8.49
CA THR A 226 4.22 15.13 -9.82
C THR A 226 5.31 15.31 -10.89
N PRO A 227 6.32 16.18 -10.73
CA PRO A 227 7.40 16.33 -11.70
C PRO A 227 8.15 15.03 -11.95
N THR A 228 8.42 14.25 -10.90
CA THR A 228 9.13 12.98 -11.03
C THR A 228 8.34 11.99 -11.88
N ILE A 229 7.05 11.80 -11.61
CA ILE A 229 6.21 10.88 -12.39
C ILE A 229 6.06 11.36 -13.84
N ILE A 230 5.82 12.66 -14.03
CA ILE A 230 5.63 13.21 -15.37
C ILE A 230 6.91 13.13 -16.21
N SER A 231 8.09 13.24 -15.59
CA SER A 231 9.38 13.10 -16.30
C SER A 231 9.56 11.75 -17.01
N TRP A 232 8.75 10.74 -16.67
CA TRP A 232 8.78 9.42 -17.30
C TRP A 232 7.92 9.34 -18.56
N LEU A 233 7.06 10.33 -18.82
CA LEU A 233 6.26 10.38 -20.03
C LEU A 233 7.16 10.42 -21.27
N GLN A 234 6.97 9.45 -22.15
CA GLN A 234 7.62 9.44 -23.45
C GLN A 234 6.70 10.09 -24.49
N PRO A 235 7.23 10.83 -25.47
CA PRO A 235 6.46 11.25 -26.63
C PRO A 235 5.87 10.03 -27.34
N LEU A 236 4.63 10.13 -27.84
CA LEU A 236 4.11 9.08 -28.73
C LEU A 236 5.00 9.01 -29.97
N PRO A 237 5.31 7.80 -30.48
CA PRO A 237 5.98 7.67 -31.76
C PRO A 237 5.18 8.45 -32.79
N GLN A 238 5.80 9.46 -33.41
CA GLN A 238 5.17 10.11 -34.54
C GLN A 238 4.88 9.00 -35.56
N PRO A 239 3.67 8.93 -36.13
CA PRO A 239 3.43 8.02 -37.22
C PRO A 239 4.52 8.32 -38.23
N ALA A 240 5.41 7.36 -38.47
CA ALA A 240 6.38 7.47 -39.53
C ALA A 240 5.58 7.96 -40.74
N GLN A 241 6.10 8.97 -41.45
CA GLN A 241 5.56 9.41 -42.72
C GLN A 241 5.75 8.25 -43.71
N SER A 242 5.01 7.17 -43.48
CA SER A 242 4.91 6.01 -44.31
C SER A 242 4.24 6.53 -45.56
N ALA A 243 4.97 6.44 -46.67
CA ALA A 243 4.50 6.66 -48.03
C ALA A 243 3.03 6.23 -48.15
N PRO A 244 2.20 6.95 -48.93
CA PRO A 244 0.75 6.80 -48.99
C PRO A 244 0.42 5.32 -49.06
N THR A 245 0.09 4.76 -47.90
CA THR A 245 -0.28 3.36 -47.80
C THR A 245 -1.63 3.35 -48.46
N GLN A 246 -1.66 2.83 -49.69
CA GLN A 246 -2.88 2.65 -50.45
C GLN A 246 -3.91 2.15 -49.46
N HIS A 247 -4.94 2.96 -49.22
CA HIS A 247 -6.09 2.56 -48.45
C HIS A 247 -6.62 1.32 -49.17
N ASN A 248 -6.19 0.16 -48.73
CA ASN A 248 -6.98 -1.05 -48.83
C ASN A 248 -8.19 -0.73 -47.98
N ALA A 249 -9.15 -0.03 -48.61
CA ALA A 249 -10.51 0.02 -48.16
C ALA A 249 -10.87 -1.44 -47.97
N LEU A 250 -10.88 -1.88 -46.71
CA LEU A 250 -11.54 -3.12 -46.36
C LEU A 250 -12.92 -2.99 -47.00
N ALA A 251 -13.17 -3.84 -47.99
CA ALA A 251 -14.48 -3.98 -48.58
C ALA A 251 -15.49 -3.99 -47.42
N PRO A 252 -16.61 -3.25 -47.50
CA PRO A 252 -17.59 -3.22 -46.43
C PRO A 252 -17.95 -4.66 -46.12
N GLN A 253 -17.44 -5.17 -45.00
CA GLN A 253 -17.82 -6.48 -44.52
C GLN A 253 -19.28 -6.31 -44.15
N THR A 254 -20.17 -6.67 -45.07
CA THR A 254 -21.61 -6.81 -44.87
C THR A 254 -21.91 -7.99 -43.95
N GLY A 255 -21.05 -8.22 -42.95
CA GLY A 255 -21.39 -9.04 -41.80
C GLY A 255 -22.34 -8.22 -40.93
N ASN A 256 -23.39 -8.86 -40.42
CA ASN A 256 -24.31 -8.27 -39.48
C ASN A 256 -23.55 -7.83 -38.23
N LEU A 257 -23.10 -6.57 -38.21
CA LEU A 257 -22.55 -5.95 -37.02
C LEU A 257 -23.61 -6.02 -35.92
N SER A 258 -23.18 -6.30 -34.71
CA SER A 258 -24.08 -6.20 -33.57
C SER A 258 -24.58 -4.74 -33.41
N PRO A 259 -25.75 -4.51 -32.81
CA PRO A 259 -26.26 -3.15 -32.61
C PRO A 259 -25.28 -2.21 -31.89
N ILE A 260 -24.43 -2.74 -31.01
CA ILE A 260 -23.40 -1.96 -30.29
C ILE A 260 -22.21 -1.59 -31.18
N GLU A 261 -21.80 -2.48 -32.10
CA GLU A 261 -20.72 -2.23 -33.06
C GLU A 261 -21.14 -1.23 -34.14
N ALA A 262 -22.44 -1.19 -34.47
CA ALA A 262 -23.01 -0.26 -35.44
C ALA A 262 -23.23 1.16 -34.90
N LEU A 263 -22.94 1.42 -33.61
CA LEU A 263 -23.09 2.74 -33.02
C LEU A 263 -22.10 3.75 -33.63
N PRO A 264 -22.45 5.06 -33.67
CA PRO A 264 -21.52 6.10 -34.08
C PRO A 264 -20.29 6.19 -33.16
N ALA A 265 -19.15 6.61 -33.72
CA ALA A 265 -17.89 6.76 -32.97
C ALA A 265 -18.02 7.67 -31.74
N THR A 266 -18.85 8.72 -31.80
CA THR A 266 -19.10 9.61 -30.64
C THR A 266 -19.77 8.89 -29.47
N VAL A 267 -20.61 7.89 -29.75
CA VAL A 267 -21.24 7.05 -28.74
C VAL A 267 -20.22 6.07 -28.16
N HIS A 268 -19.34 5.50 -29.00
CA HIS A 268 -18.22 4.68 -28.52
C HIS A 268 -17.26 5.47 -27.63
N ASP A 269 -16.97 6.73 -27.98
CA ASP A 269 -16.18 7.63 -27.14
C ASP A 269 -16.84 7.87 -25.77
N GLY A 270 -18.15 8.14 -25.76
CA GLY A 270 -18.91 8.31 -24.51
C GLY A 270 -18.95 7.05 -23.65
N ILE A 271 -19.10 5.87 -24.28
CA ILE A 271 -19.01 4.57 -23.60
C ILE A 271 -17.62 4.40 -23.01
N ARG A 272 -16.55 4.55 -23.82
CA ARG A 272 -15.15 4.43 -23.37
C ARG A 272 -14.88 5.30 -22.15
N ASP A 273 -15.25 6.58 -22.21
CA ASP A 273 -14.91 7.55 -21.16
C ASP A 273 -15.69 7.31 -19.85
N SER A 274 -16.81 6.58 -19.94
CA SER A 274 -17.66 6.20 -18.79
C SER A 274 -17.26 4.86 -18.16
N LEU A 275 -16.58 3.98 -18.89
CA LEU A 275 -16.17 2.66 -18.40
C LEU A 275 -14.91 2.72 -17.53
N ASP A 276 -14.80 1.83 -16.56
CA ASP A 276 -13.52 1.54 -15.90
C ASP A 276 -12.56 0.82 -16.85
N ILE A 277 -11.28 0.74 -16.47
CA ILE A 277 -10.21 0.15 -17.31
C ILE A 277 -10.51 -1.31 -17.67
N GLN A 278 -10.98 -2.12 -16.72
CA GLN A 278 -11.22 -3.53 -16.96
C GLN A 278 -12.43 -3.73 -17.87
N SER A 279 -13.53 -3.02 -17.62
CA SER A 279 -14.72 -3.06 -18.45
C SER A 279 -14.44 -2.62 -19.89
N ALA A 280 -13.64 -1.56 -20.07
CA ALA A 280 -13.22 -1.10 -21.39
C ALA A 280 -12.35 -2.15 -22.11
N GLU A 281 -11.39 -2.77 -21.42
CA GLU A 281 -10.57 -3.85 -22.01
C GLU A 281 -11.38 -5.12 -22.30
N SER A 282 -12.30 -5.51 -21.42
CA SER A 282 -13.21 -6.64 -21.66
C SER A 282 -14.05 -6.40 -22.91
N LEU A 283 -14.63 -5.20 -23.07
CA LEU A 283 -15.43 -4.87 -24.23
C LEU A 283 -14.62 -4.89 -25.54
N ARG A 284 -13.35 -4.45 -25.49
CA ARG A 284 -12.41 -4.57 -26.63
C ARG A 284 -12.06 -6.01 -26.98
N ARG A 285 -12.15 -6.95 -26.04
CA ARG A 285 -11.89 -8.38 -26.29
C ARG A 285 -13.08 -9.12 -26.88
N CYS A 286 -14.28 -8.52 -26.88
CA CYS A 286 -15.48 -9.16 -27.41
C CYS A 286 -15.45 -9.35 -28.94
N SER A 287 -14.82 -8.43 -29.69
CA SER A 287 -14.66 -8.56 -31.14
C SER A 287 -13.54 -7.66 -31.69
N SER A 288 -13.06 -7.96 -32.89
CA SER A 288 -12.11 -7.10 -33.60
C SER A 288 -12.70 -5.74 -33.96
N THR A 289 -14.00 -5.68 -34.29
CA THR A 289 -14.70 -4.42 -34.55
C THR A 289 -14.74 -3.54 -33.31
N MET A 290 -15.13 -4.08 -32.15
CA MET A 290 -15.13 -3.36 -30.88
C MET A 290 -13.72 -2.94 -30.46
N HIS A 291 -12.71 -3.79 -30.69
CA HIS A 291 -11.32 -3.43 -30.44
C HIS A 291 -10.90 -2.16 -31.19
N ASN A 292 -11.29 -2.06 -32.46
CA ASN A 292 -10.96 -0.95 -33.35
C ASN A 292 -11.81 0.30 -33.09
N ALA A 293 -13.07 0.13 -32.67
CA ALA A 293 -13.99 1.21 -32.34
C ALA A 293 -13.66 1.84 -30.98
N LEU A 294 -13.38 1.03 -29.96
CA LEU A 294 -13.03 1.49 -28.60
C LEU A 294 -11.52 1.60 -28.41
N LYS A 295 -10.88 2.50 -29.14
CA LYS A 295 -9.46 2.81 -28.90
C LYS A 295 -9.30 3.53 -27.56
N LEU A 296 -8.49 2.96 -26.67
CA LEU A 296 -8.11 3.59 -25.40
C LEU A 296 -7.10 4.69 -25.69
N THR A 297 -7.58 5.92 -25.76
CA THR A 297 -6.79 7.09 -26.12
C THR A 297 -5.84 7.51 -25.00
N PRO A 298 -4.81 8.31 -25.29
CA PRO A 298 -3.99 8.93 -24.25
C PRO A 298 -4.82 9.73 -23.24
N ARG A 299 -5.88 10.41 -23.71
CA ARG A 299 -6.86 11.10 -22.84
C ARG A 299 -7.57 10.15 -21.87
N PHE A 300 -7.98 8.97 -22.33
CA PHE A 300 -8.58 7.96 -21.47
C PHE A 300 -7.62 7.60 -20.32
N TRP A 301 -6.38 7.23 -20.65
CA TRP A 301 -5.37 6.85 -19.66
C TRP A 301 -5.02 7.99 -18.70
N ARG A 302 -4.79 9.22 -19.20
CA ARG A 302 -4.59 10.42 -18.36
C ARG A 302 -5.73 10.62 -17.38
N THR A 303 -6.97 10.51 -17.85
CA THR A 303 -8.17 10.67 -17.02
C THR A 303 -8.23 9.59 -15.93
N LYS A 304 -7.91 8.33 -16.26
CA LYS A 304 -7.89 7.22 -15.31
C LYS A 304 -6.77 7.33 -14.28
N LEU A 305 -5.62 7.90 -14.67
CA LEU A 305 -4.53 8.23 -13.74
C LEU A 305 -4.97 9.32 -12.75
N LEU A 306 -5.49 10.44 -13.26
CA LEU A 306 -5.93 11.58 -12.45
C LEU A 306 -7.07 11.26 -11.47
N ARG A 307 -7.93 10.29 -11.83
CA ARG A 307 -8.99 9.81 -10.94
C ARG A 307 -8.52 8.77 -9.92
N GLY A 308 -7.24 8.38 -9.94
CA GLY A 308 -6.71 7.30 -9.10
C GLY A 308 -7.26 5.92 -9.46
N GLU A 309 -7.92 5.76 -10.60
CA GLU A 309 -8.48 4.47 -11.04
C GLU A 309 -7.38 3.55 -11.57
N ALA A 310 -6.39 4.10 -12.27
CA ALA A 310 -5.30 3.36 -12.88
C ALA A 310 -4.20 2.98 -11.89
N VAL A 311 -3.78 3.93 -11.06
CA VAL A 311 -2.63 3.80 -10.14
C VAL A 311 -3.10 4.28 -8.76
N PRO A 312 -3.81 3.43 -8.00
CA PRO A 312 -4.51 3.84 -6.79
C PRO A 312 -3.61 4.33 -5.65
N TRP A 313 -2.32 4.00 -5.65
CA TRP A 313 -1.35 4.50 -4.68
C TRP A 313 -0.83 5.91 -5.01
N LEU A 314 -1.16 6.46 -6.18
CA LEU A 314 -0.68 7.76 -6.65
C LEU A 314 -1.84 8.77 -6.66
N TRP A 315 -2.31 9.13 -5.47
CA TRP A 315 -3.51 9.96 -5.27
C TRP A 315 -3.23 11.47 -5.12
N ASP A 316 -1.97 11.87 -5.06
CA ASP A 316 -1.49 13.22 -4.73
C ASP A 316 -0.80 13.91 -5.92
N LEU A 317 -1.16 13.51 -7.14
CA LEU A 317 -0.73 14.26 -8.34
C LEU A 317 -1.39 15.63 -8.38
N ASP A 318 -0.58 16.64 -8.69
CA ASP A 318 -1.08 17.98 -9.01
C ASP A 318 -1.78 17.93 -10.37
N ILE A 319 -3.11 17.93 -10.33
CA ILE A 319 -3.98 17.90 -11.50
C ILE A 319 -3.61 19.03 -12.47
N ARG A 320 -3.27 20.22 -11.97
CA ARG A 320 -2.95 21.38 -12.81
C ARG A 320 -1.68 21.12 -13.60
N GLN A 321 -0.64 20.60 -12.95
CA GLN A 321 0.61 20.26 -13.62
C GLN A 321 0.39 19.17 -14.67
N VAL A 322 -0.33 18.10 -14.33
CA VAL A 322 -0.62 17.00 -15.27
C VAL A 322 -1.43 17.47 -16.47
N GLU A 323 -2.36 18.41 -16.29
CA GLU A 323 -3.20 18.93 -17.37
C GLU A 323 -2.44 19.77 -18.40
N VAL A 324 -1.33 20.40 -18.01
CA VAL A 324 -0.43 21.13 -18.94
C VAL A 324 0.23 20.18 -19.94
N PHE A 325 0.41 18.90 -19.60
CA PHE A 325 1.05 17.94 -20.49
C PHE A 325 0.10 17.49 -21.60
N ASP A 326 0.63 17.56 -22.82
CA ASP A 326 -0.09 17.21 -24.03
C ASP A 326 -0.52 15.73 -24.02
N VAL A 327 -1.71 15.45 -24.57
CA VAL A 327 -2.19 14.11 -24.89
C VAL A 327 -1.35 13.42 -25.97
N ALA A 328 -0.43 14.13 -26.62
CA ALA A 328 0.58 13.56 -27.53
C ALA A 328 1.67 12.70 -26.84
N HIS A 329 1.58 12.48 -25.52
CA HIS A 329 2.49 11.60 -24.77
C HIS A 329 1.88 10.21 -24.55
N ASP A 330 2.74 9.20 -24.36
CA ASP A 330 2.32 7.82 -24.11
C ASP A 330 1.89 7.59 -22.64
N TRP A 331 0.71 8.10 -22.32
CA TRP A 331 0.06 7.89 -21.01
C TRP A 331 -0.19 6.41 -20.70
N SER A 332 -0.36 5.56 -21.72
CA SER A 332 -0.58 4.12 -21.55
C SER A 332 0.70 3.42 -21.11
N GLY A 333 1.83 3.78 -21.73
CA GLY A 333 3.17 3.33 -21.38
C GLY A 333 3.54 3.75 -19.97
N LEU A 334 3.28 5.01 -19.60
CA LEU A 334 3.48 5.48 -18.22
C LEU A 334 2.72 4.61 -17.21
N ILE A 335 1.42 4.38 -17.40
CA ILE A 335 0.63 3.57 -16.47
C ILE A 335 1.15 2.14 -16.39
N ARG A 336 1.63 1.57 -17.50
CA ARG A 336 2.25 0.23 -17.49
C ARG A 336 3.53 0.22 -16.66
N GLU A 337 4.39 1.22 -16.80
CA GLU A 337 5.59 1.36 -15.97
C GLU A 337 5.24 1.53 -14.49
N LEU A 338 4.25 2.37 -14.17
CA LEU A 338 3.76 2.58 -12.80
C LEU A 338 3.12 1.33 -12.18
N LYS A 339 2.69 0.36 -12.99
CA LYS A 339 2.08 -0.89 -12.50
C LYS A 339 3.06 -2.02 -12.27
N ARG A 340 4.35 -1.83 -12.55
CA ARG A 340 5.37 -2.83 -12.33
C ARG A 340 5.33 -3.37 -10.88
N PRO A 341 5.43 -4.69 -10.66
CA PRO A 341 5.37 -5.26 -9.31
C PRO A 341 6.49 -4.76 -8.40
N ASP A 342 7.68 -4.58 -8.95
CA ASP A 342 8.93 -4.25 -8.28
C ASP A 342 9.23 -2.74 -8.23
N LEU A 343 8.28 -1.90 -8.62
CA LEU A 343 8.48 -0.46 -8.81
C LEU A 343 9.02 0.26 -7.56
N TYR A 344 8.70 -0.22 -6.36
CA TYR A 344 9.22 0.32 -5.09
C TYR A 344 10.76 0.24 -4.98
N ASN A 345 11.42 -0.59 -5.78
CA ASN A 345 12.88 -0.65 -5.85
C ASN A 345 13.50 0.37 -6.81
N ASP A 346 12.70 1.16 -7.54
CA ASP A 346 13.20 2.15 -8.50
C ASP A 346 13.73 3.40 -7.78
N ASN A 347 15.05 3.59 -7.83
CA ASN A 347 15.73 4.71 -7.18
C ASN A 347 15.40 6.08 -7.80
N ARG A 348 14.74 6.13 -8.97
CA ARG A 348 14.28 7.39 -9.57
C ARG A 348 13.05 7.96 -8.86
N LEU A 349 12.39 7.16 -8.02
CA LEU A 349 11.22 7.60 -7.26
C LEU A 349 11.62 8.29 -5.96
N PRO A 350 10.84 9.27 -5.48
CA PRO A 350 10.99 9.78 -4.13
C PRO A 350 10.89 8.63 -3.13
N ILE A 351 11.78 8.63 -2.13
CA ILE A 351 11.87 7.55 -1.13
C ILE A 351 10.55 7.28 -0.40
N GLY A 352 9.77 8.31 -0.06
CA GLY A 352 8.44 8.13 0.53
C GLY A 352 7.46 7.45 -0.43
N LEU A 353 7.59 7.69 -1.74
CA LEU A 353 6.74 7.06 -2.76
C LEU A 353 7.07 5.58 -2.91
N ARG A 354 8.36 5.24 -2.85
CA ARG A 354 8.82 3.85 -2.80
C ARG A 354 8.20 3.12 -1.62
N ASN A 355 8.22 3.73 -0.43
CA ASN A 355 7.61 3.15 0.76
C ASN A 355 6.09 2.98 0.62
N ARG A 356 5.40 4.01 0.10
CA ARG A 356 3.96 3.97 -0.14
C ARG A 356 3.58 2.83 -1.07
N ILE A 357 4.28 2.68 -2.20
CA ILE A 357 4.04 1.59 -3.16
C ILE A 357 4.21 0.24 -2.45
N ARG A 358 5.30 0.07 -1.69
CA ARG A 358 5.57 -1.16 -0.94
C ARG A 358 4.46 -1.51 0.04
N ILE A 359 4.07 -0.57 0.91
CA ILE A 359 2.99 -0.77 1.88
C ILE A 359 1.69 -1.08 1.16
N PHE A 360 1.38 -0.33 0.09
CA PHE A 360 0.19 -0.57 -0.72
C PHE A 360 0.18 -2.01 -1.29
N ARG A 361 1.32 -2.53 -1.77
CA ARG A 361 1.43 -3.91 -2.27
C ARG A 361 1.21 -4.95 -1.17
N ILE A 362 1.79 -4.74 0.02
CA ILE A 362 1.60 -5.64 1.17
C ILE A 362 0.10 -5.73 1.50
N ILE A 363 -0.57 -4.57 1.66
CA ILE A 363 -2.02 -4.53 1.93
C ILE A 363 -2.82 -5.11 0.74
N GLU A 364 -2.37 -4.84 -0.49
CA GLU A 364 -2.98 -5.38 -1.70
C GLU A 364 -2.92 -6.90 -1.75
N GLU A 365 -1.97 -7.55 -1.09
CA GLU A 365 -1.78 -9.00 -1.02
C GLU A 365 -2.54 -9.68 0.12
N ILE A 366 -3.09 -8.94 1.09
CA ILE A 366 -3.93 -9.49 2.16
C ILE A 366 -5.21 -10.10 1.55
N ARG A 367 -5.50 -11.37 1.88
CA ARG A 367 -6.68 -12.11 1.41
C ARG A 367 -7.42 -12.71 2.60
N LEU A 368 -8.75 -12.69 2.53
CA LEU A 368 -9.59 -13.62 3.28
C LEU A 368 -9.34 -15.02 2.72
N ARG A 369 -8.97 -15.96 3.58
CA ARG A 369 -8.90 -17.36 3.15
C ARG A 369 -10.32 -17.92 3.15
N ARG A 370 -10.63 -18.75 2.15
CA ARG A 370 -11.94 -19.42 2.11
C ARG A 370 -11.98 -20.44 3.24
N VAL A 371 -12.98 -20.31 4.10
CA VAL A 371 -13.37 -21.33 5.09
C VAL A 371 -14.02 -22.50 4.37
#